data_AF-A0A484KQP8-F1
#
_entry.id   AF-A0A484KQP8-F1
#
_cell.length_a   1.000
_cell.length_b   1.000
_cell.length_c   1.000
_cell.angle_alpha   90.00
_cell.angle_beta   90.00
_cell.angle_gamma   90.00
#
_symmetry.space_group_name_H-M   'P 1'
#
loop_
_entity.id
_entity.type
_entity.pdbx_description
1 polymer ?
#
loop_
_entity_poly.entity_id
_entity_poly.type
_entity_poly.pdbx_seq_one_letter_code
_entity_poly.pdbx_strand_id
1 'polypeptide(L)'
;MWDRIEEKFFTAMKKDGSYRTRDKLTSKWCHINKKVRKFMGVYEECSRSRRSGTNDADVLRLATTRYQDDGNQGKKEGKIHCLWFGSVSASPRDEIGRAMIEQLRAFNLQEQERLKLKEKELKLKEQEAEMKVMQTDPGTLSEFGRIIYEQRMREIKEKYNLP
;
A
#
# COMPACT_ATOMS: atom_id res chain seq x y z
N MET A 1 8.30 27.99 -12.96
CA MET A 1 6.97 28.34 -12.34
C MET A 1 6.94 27.90 -10.89
N TRP A 2 7.27 26.64 -10.61
CA TRP A 2 7.47 26.11 -9.26
C TRP A 2 8.62 26.79 -8.51
N ASP A 3 9.68 27.20 -9.20
CA ASP A 3 10.85 27.86 -8.59
C ASP A 3 10.48 29.18 -7.89
N ARG A 4 9.59 29.98 -8.52
CA ARG A 4 9.07 31.23 -7.95
C ARG A 4 8.17 31.01 -6.72
N ILE A 5 7.49 29.86 -6.66
CA ILE A 5 6.61 29.50 -5.53
C ILE A 5 7.49 29.00 -4.36
N GLU A 6 8.49 28.20 -4.67
CA GLU A 6 9.46 27.65 -3.72
C GLU A 6 10.30 28.76 -3.08
N GLU A 7 10.74 29.75 -3.86
CA GLU A 7 11.45 30.93 -3.37
C GLU A 7 10.61 31.71 -2.35
N LYS A 8 9.35 32.04 -2.67
CA LYS A 8 8.44 32.75 -1.74
C LYS A 8 8.20 31.97 -0.45
N PHE A 9 8.07 30.64 -0.55
CA PHE A 9 7.87 29.78 0.60
C PHE A 9 9.09 29.75 1.53
N PHE A 10 10.30 29.63 0.99
CA PHE A 10 11.53 29.61 1.78
C PHE A 10 11.88 30.97 2.37
N THR A 11 11.64 32.08 1.64
CA THR A 11 11.80 33.44 2.16
C THR A 11 10.86 33.70 3.34
N ALA A 12 9.59 33.27 3.26
CA ALA A 12 8.64 33.42 4.36
C ALA A 12 9.06 32.65 5.63
N MET A 13 9.71 31.49 5.47
CA MET A 13 10.20 30.68 6.59
C MET A 13 11.60 31.07 7.08
N LYS A 14 12.23 32.12 6.52
CA LYS A 14 13.60 32.57 6.83
C LYS A 14 14.64 31.42 6.80
N LYS A 15 14.52 30.52 5.82
CA LYS A 15 15.49 29.43 5.62
C LYS A 15 16.10 29.53 4.23
N ASP A 16 17.42 29.65 4.19
CA ASP A 16 18.24 29.68 3.00
C ASP A 16 18.58 28.24 2.57
N GLY A 17 17.86 27.77 1.54
CA GLY A 17 18.11 26.49 0.88
C GLY A 17 17.29 25.30 1.38
N SER A 18 16.97 24.41 0.43
CA SER A 18 16.33 23.08 0.53
C SER A 18 15.90 22.67 1.96
N TYR A 19 14.63 22.93 2.29
CA TYR A 19 14.01 22.57 3.58
C TYR A 19 14.15 21.10 4.00
N ARG A 20 14.34 20.18 3.03
CA ARG A 20 14.62 18.76 3.27
C ARG A 20 15.65 18.21 2.27
N THR A 21 16.73 17.60 2.77
CA THR A 21 17.64 16.81 1.93
C THR A 21 16.89 15.60 1.38
N ARG A 22 16.86 15.45 0.05
CA ARG A 22 16.23 14.33 -0.67
C ARG A 22 16.62 12.96 -0.07
N ASP A 23 17.85 12.84 0.42
CA ASP A 23 18.44 11.61 0.91
C ASP A 23 17.92 11.12 2.27
N LYS A 24 17.22 11.96 3.04
CA LYS A 24 16.72 11.57 4.37
C LYS A 24 15.61 10.51 4.29
N LEU A 25 14.73 10.61 3.28
CA LEU A 25 13.69 9.61 3.03
C LEU A 25 14.30 8.30 2.49
N THR A 26 15.26 8.41 1.57
CA THR A 26 15.97 7.27 0.96
C THR A 26 16.74 6.45 2.00
N SER A 27 17.41 7.12 2.94
CA SER A 27 18.15 6.44 4.02
C SER A 27 17.23 5.67 4.97
N LYS A 28 16.09 6.27 5.37
CA LYS A 28 15.08 5.59 6.21
C LYS A 28 14.48 4.38 5.48
N TRP A 29 14.17 4.55 4.20
CA TRP A 29 13.66 3.47 3.35
C TRP A 29 14.66 2.33 3.18
N CYS A 30 15.95 2.66 2.99
CA CYS A 30 17.03 1.67 2.94
C CYS A 30 17.11 0.85 4.24
N HIS A 31 17.01 1.52 5.40
CA HIS A 31 17.02 0.84 6.70
C HIS A 31 15.81 -0.07 6.91
N ILE A 32 14.61 0.39 6.54
CA ILE A 32 13.38 -0.41 6.60
C ILE A 32 13.50 -1.62 5.68
N ASN A 33 13.94 -1.43 4.44
CA ASN A 33 14.12 -2.52 3.49
C ASN A 33 15.16 -3.53 3.95
N LYS A 34 16.24 -3.12 4.61
CA LYS A 34 17.20 -4.03 5.21
C LYS A 34 16.55 -4.92 6.29
N LYS A 35 15.73 -4.34 7.16
CA LYS A 35 14.97 -5.09 8.18
C LYS A 35 13.96 -6.06 7.56
N VAL A 36 13.19 -5.59 6.57
CA VAL A 36 12.21 -6.41 5.86
C VAL A 36 12.90 -7.57 5.15
N ARG A 37 13.99 -7.34 4.43
CA ARG A 37 14.75 -8.42 3.75
C ARG A 37 15.28 -9.45 4.73
N LYS A 38 15.84 -9.01 5.87
CA LYS A 38 16.32 -9.92 6.90
C LYS A 38 15.17 -10.75 7.48
N PHE A 39 14.03 -10.13 7.80
CA PHE A 39 12.85 -10.84 8.27
C PHE A 39 12.30 -11.83 7.23
N MET A 40 12.23 -11.44 5.96
CA MET A 40 11.79 -12.31 4.87
C MET A 40 12.67 -13.57 4.74
N GLY A 41 13.99 -13.45 4.93
CA GLY A 41 14.88 -14.61 4.95
C GLY A 41 14.55 -15.59 6.08
N VAL A 42 14.32 -15.07 7.29
CA VAL A 42 13.93 -15.87 8.47
C VAL A 42 12.54 -16.51 8.25
N TYR A 43 11.60 -15.77 7.69
CA TYR A 43 10.26 -16.28 7.37
C TYR A 43 10.33 -17.43 6.36
N GLU A 44 11.08 -17.27 5.29
CA GLU A 44 11.25 -18.29 4.25
C GLU A 44 11.89 -19.56 4.84
N GLU A 45 12.88 -19.42 5.73
CA GLU A 45 13.48 -20.54 6.44
C GLU A 45 12.47 -21.28 7.34
N CYS A 46 11.65 -20.54 8.09
CA CYS A 46 10.56 -21.10 8.90
C CYS A 46 9.50 -21.80 8.02
N SER A 47 9.19 -21.22 6.85
CA SER A 47 8.24 -21.79 5.89
C SER A 47 8.76 -23.08 5.26
N ARG A 48 10.06 -23.15 4.93
CA ARG A 48 10.69 -24.37 4.39
C ARG A 48 10.81 -25.48 5.43
N SER A 49 11.00 -25.12 6.70
CA SER A 49 11.04 -26.06 7.83
C SER A 49 9.65 -26.37 8.41
N ARG A 50 8.58 -25.93 7.73
CA ARG A 50 7.19 -26.10 8.17
C ARG A 50 6.83 -27.59 8.25
N ARG A 51 6.42 -28.01 9.45
CA ARG A 51 5.88 -29.36 9.68
C ARG A 51 4.42 -29.43 9.22
N SER A 52 3.99 -30.61 8.78
CA SER A 52 2.58 -30.88 8.46
C SER A 52 1.66 -30.46 9.62
N GLY A 53 0.59 -29.74 9.29
CA GLY A 53 -0.36 -29.21 10.29
C GLY A 53 -0.03 -27.83 10.88
N THR A 54 1.09 -27.20 10.49
CA THR A 54 1.44 -25.84 10.93
C THR A 54 0.80 -24.80 10.00
N ASN A 55 0.05 -23.84 10.54
CA ASN A 55 -0.56 -22.77 9.74
C ASN A 55 0.39 -21.57 9.55
N ASP A 56 0.08 -20.65 8.63
CA ASP A 56 0.95 -19.52 8.33
C ASP A 56 1.09 -18.52 9.49
N ALA A 57 0.09 -18.42 10.39
CA ALA A 57 0.20 -17.59 11.59
C ALA A 57 1.23 -18.14 12.57
N ASP A 58 1.34 -19.47 12.70
CA ASP A 58 2.36 -20.12 13.52
C ASP A 58 3.75 -19.92 12.93
N VAL A 59 3.89 -19.96 11.60
CA VAL A 59 5.14 -19.66 10.88
C VAL A 59 5.57 -18.21 11.11
N LEU A 60 4.65 -17.26 11.01
CA LEU A 60 4.90 -15.84 11.27
C LEU A 60 5.33 -15.59 12.72
N ARG A 61 4.67 -16.25 13.68
CA ARG A 61 5.03 -16.16 15.11
C ARG A 61 6.45 -16.67 15.34
N LEU A 62 6.79 -17.84 14.78
CA LEU A 62 8.13 -18.42 14.87
C LEU A 62 9.20 -17.53 14.23
N ALA A 63 8.94 -17.00 13.03
CA ALA A 63 9.85 -16.10 12.34
C ALA A 63 10.08 -14.80 13.13
N THR A 64 9.04 -14.28 13.79
CA THR A 64 9.13 -13.10 14.65
C THR A 64 10.03 -13.36 15.86
N THR A 65 9.87 -14.51 16.53
CA THR A 65 10.74 -14.90 17.66
C THR A 65 12.20 -15.02 17.23
N ARG A 66 12.48 -15.78 16.15
CA ARG A 66 13.85 -15.97 15.65
C ARG A 66 14.52 -14.67 15.22
N TYR A 67 13.77 -13.79 14.56
CA TYR A 67 14.28 -12.48 14.14
C TYR A 67 14.66 -11.58 15.33
N GLN A 68 13.95 -11.69 16.46
CA GLN A 68 14.25 -10.96 17.70
C GLN A 68 15.46 -11.54 18.44
N ASP A 69 15.58 -12.87 18.50
CA ASP A 69 16.73 -13.56 19.12
C ASP A 69 18.05 -13.21 18.43
N ASP A 70 18.04 -13.13 17.09
CA ASP A 70 19.18 -12.65 16.28
C ASP A 70 19.52 -11.17 16.53
N GLY A 71 18.55 -10.37 16.98
CA GLY A 71 18.75 -8.98 17.37
C GLY A 71 19.33 -8.82 18.78
N ASN A 72 19.26 -9.85 19.61
CA ASN A 72 19.66 -9.85 21.02
C ASN A 72 21.03 -10.47 21.29
N GLN A 73 21.72 -11.00 20.28
CA GLN A 73 23.06 -11.59 20.43
C GLN A 73 24.14 -10.60 20.92
N GLY A 74 23.86 -9.28 20.94
CA GLY A 74 24.73 -8.26 21.53
C GLY A 74 24.36 -7.82 22.96
N LYS A 75 23.39 -8.46 23.62
CA LYS A 75 22.93 -8.08 24.97
C LYS A 75 22.60 -9.31 25.81
N LYS A 76 23.64 -10.03 26.25
CA LYS A 76 23.58 -10.80 27.50
C LYS A 76 24.17 -9.84 28.53
N GLU A 77 23.49 -9.41 29.58
CA GLU A 77 23.01 -10.20 30.71
C GLU A 77 21.89 -9.46 31.46
N GLY A 78 21.06 -10.20 32.19
CA GLY A 78 20.19 -9.65 33.24
C GLY A 78 18.73 -10.06 33.11
N LYS A 79 18.42 -11.24 33.67
CA LYS A 79 17.11 -11.74 34.15
C LYS A 79 15.99 -10.68 34.11
N ILE A 80 14.81 -10.98 33.56
CA ILE A 80 13.77 -11.75 34.24
C ILE A 80 12.72 -12.15 33.19
N HIS A 81 12.31 -13.41 33.26
CA HIS A 81 11.02 -13.89 32.73
C HIS A 81 9.89 -13.12 33.42
N CYS A 82 9.34 -12.12 32.74
CA CYS A 82 8.05 -11.54 33.08
C CYS A 82 7.24 -11.43 31.78
N LEU A 83 6.23 -12.30 31.68
CA LEU A 83 4.91 -12.00 31.12
C LEU A 83 4.72 -10.51 30.80
N TRP A 84 4.82 -10.13 29.52
CA TRP A 84 4.54 -8.75 29.10
C TRP A 84 3.38 -8.67 28.13
N PHE A 85 2.28 -9.26 28.58
CA PHE A 85 0.96 -8.64 28.42
C PHE A 85 0.68 -7.59 29.52
N GLY A 86 1.60 -7.34 30.45
CA GLY A 86 1.43 -6.29 31.45
C GLY A 86 2.76 -5.84 32.05
N SER A 87 3.15 -4.59 31.73
CA SER A 87 3.91 -3.64 32.58
C SER A 87 4.52 -2.54 31.70
N VAL A 88 3.68 -1.71 31.07
CA VAL A 88 4.09 -0.54 30.25
C VAL A 88 5.28 0.19 30.89
N SER A 89 6.44 0.01 30.27
CA SER A 89 7.68 0.72 30.45
C SER A 89 7.94 1.28 29.07
N ALA A 90 7.51 2.53 28.88
CA ALA A 90 7.56 3.20 27.60
C ALA A 90 9.04 3.52 27.27
N SER A 91 9.69 2.63 26.51
CA SER A 91 10.94 2.99 25.86
C SER A 91 10.61 3.90 24.66
N PRO A 92 11.36 4.98 24.41
CA PRO A 92 11.16 5.84 23.22
C PRO A 92 11.24 5.08 21.88
N ARG A 93 11.78 3.86 21.87
CA ARG A 93 11.83 2.97 20.70
C ARG A 93 10.50 2.26 20.41
N ASP A 94 9.66 2.05 21.44
CA ASP A 94 8.37 1.37 21.32
C ASP A 94 7.28 2.31 20.79
N GLU A 95 7.39 3.61 21.08
CA GLU A 95 6.53 4.64 20.49
C GLU A 95 6.80 4.84 19.00
N ILE A 96 8.06 4.83 18.58
CA ILE A 96 8.44 4.88 17.17
C ILE A 96 7.95 3.62 16.45
N GLY A 97 8.05 2.45 17.09
CA GLY A 97 7.51 1.20 16.57
C GLY A 97 5.99 1.25 16.37
N ARG A 98 5.26 1.70 17.39
CA ARG A 98 3.79 1.87 17.35
C ARG A 98 3.37 2.88 16.28
N ALA A 99 3.98 4.06 16.26
CA ALA A 99 3.71 5.09 15.26
C ALA A 99 3.97 4.61 13.83
N MET A 100 5.01 3.80 13.62
CA MET A 100 5.31 3.28 12.28
C MET A 100 4.27 2.25 11.81
N ILE A 101 3.76 1.42 12.72
CA ILE A 101 2.68 0.46 12.43
C ILE A 101 1.37 1.20 12.15
N GLU A 102 1.04 2.23 12.94
CA GLU A 102 -0.16 3.05 12.72
C GLU A 102 -0.09 3.84 11.42
N GLN A 103 1.06 4.44 11.09
CA GLN A 103 1.27 5.10 9.81
C GLN A 103 1.14 4.13 8.63
N LEU A 104 1.66 2.91 8.76
CA LEU A 104 1.54 1.89 7.72
C LEU A 104 0.09 1.43 7.54
N ARG A 105 -0.67 1.29 8.64
CA ARG A 105 -2.10 0.98 8.58
C ARG A 105 -2.90 2.10 7.92
N ALA A 106 -2.65 3.35 8.30
CA ALA A 106 -3.30 4.52 7.71
C ALA A 106 -3.00 4.64 6.21
N PHE A 107 -1.73 4.43 5.82
CA PHE A 107 -1.32 4.43 4.42
C PHE A 107 -2.02 3.33 3.61
N ASN A 108 -2.08 2.09 4.13
CA ASN A 108 -2.72 0.98 3.43
C ASN A 108 -4.24 1.19 3.29
N LEU A 109 -4.89 1.72 4.34
CA LEU A 109 -6.32 2.07 4.29
C LEU A 109 -6.60 3.15 3.24
N GLN A 110 -5.81 4.22 3.21
CA GLN A 110 -5.94 5.29 2.24
C GLN A 110 -5.74 4.78 0.80
N GLU A 111 -4.78 3.88 0.57
CA GLU A 111 -4.56 3.27 -0.74
C GLU A 111 -5.73 2.39 -1.16
N GLN A 112 -6.34 1.63 -0.24
CA GLN A 112 -7.58 0.89 -0.53
C GLN A 112 -8.75 1.81 -0.91
N GLU A 113 -8.94 2.92 -0.19
CA GLU A 113 -9.97 3.91 -0.51
C GLU A 113 -9.71 4.54 -1.87
N ARG A 114 -8.46 4.88 -2.17
CA ARG A 114 -8.05 5.42 -3.48
C ARG A 114 -8.31 4.42 -4.61
N LEU A 115 -8.05 3.14 -4.38
CA LEU A 115 -8.34 2.07 -5.36
C LEU A 115 -9.85 1.92 -5.58
N LYS A 116 -10.65 1.90 -4.52
CA LYS A 116 -12.12 1.86 -4.61
C LYS A 116 -12.68 3.07 -5.37
N LEU A 117 -12.10 4.26 -5.16
CA LEU A 117 -12.52 5.47 -5.87
C LEU A 117 -12.18 5.37 -7.37
N LYS A 118 -10.97 4.92 -7.72
CA LYS A 118 -10.58 4.69 -9.12
C LYS A 118 -11.46 3.67 -9.82
N GLU A 119 -11.83 2.59 -9.12
CA GLU A 119 -12.75 1.57 -9.66
C GLU A 119 -14.13 2.17 -9.96
N LYS A 120 -14.67 2.99 -9.05
CA LYS A 120 -15.93 3.70 -9.28
C LYS A 120 -15.85 4.69 -10.44
N GLU A 121 -14.76 5.46 -10.53
CA GLU A 121 -14.54 6.39 -11.63
C GLU A 121 -14.46 5.66 -12.98
N LEU A 122 -13.81 4.50 -13.02
CA LEU A 122 -13.71 3.70 -14.23
C LEU A 122 -15.07 3.13 -14.64
N LYS A 123 -15.86 2.63 -13.68
CA LYS A 123 -17.25 2.19 -13.94
C LYS A 123 -18.10 3.34 -14.49
N LEU A 124 -17.97 4.54 -13.94
CA LEU A 124 -18.73 5.70 -14.41
C LEU A 124 -18.33 6.12 -15.84
N LYS A 125 -17.03 6.07 -16.17
CA LYS A 125 -16.54 6.32 -17.54
C LYS A 125 -16.98 5.24 -18.52
N GLU A 126 -17.04 3.98 -18.09
CA GLU A 126 -17.56 2.87 -18.89
C GLU A 126 -19.04 3.09 -19.21
N GLN A 127 -19.85 3.43 -18.20
CA GLN A 127 -21.27 3.75 -18.39
C GLN A 127 -21.46 4.98 -19.30
N GLU A 128 -20.64 6.02 -19.14
CA GLU A 128 -20.65 7.19 -20.00
C GLU A 128 -20.33 6.83 -21.46
N ALA A 129 -19.33 5.97 -21.68
CA ALA A 129 -18.99 5.48 -23.02
C ALA A 129 -20.13 4.64 -23.63
N GLU A 130 -20.79 3.78 -22.83
CA GLU A 130 -21.94 2.99 -23.27
C GLU A 130 -23.15 3.88 -23.62
N MET A 131 -23.46 4.89 -22.81
CA MET A 131 -24.51 5.87 -23.13
C MET A 131 -24.16 6.66 -24.40
N LYS A 132 -22.89 7.01 -24.60
CA LYS A 132 -22.44 7.70 -25.80
C LYS A 132 -22.57 6.82 -27.05
N VAL A 133 -22.35 5.51 -26.93
CA VAL A 133 -22.66 4.55 -27.98
C VAL A 133 -24.16 4.59 -28.28
N MET A 134 -25.05 4.49 -27.29
CA MET A 134 -26.51 4.53 -27.51
C MET A 134 -27.02 5.83 -28.14
N GLN A 135 -26.31 6.95 -27.97
CA GLN A 135 -26.64 8.25 -28.57
C GLN A 135 -26.06 8.46 -29.98
N THR A 136 -25.22 7.54 -30.47
CA THR A 136 -24.58 7.67 -31.78
C THR A 136 -25.59 7.39 -32.89
N ASP A 137 -25.69 8.27 -33.90
CA ASP A 137 -26.56 8.05 -35.06
C ASP A 137 -25.97 6.97 -36.00
N PRO A 138 -26.62 5.80 -36.15
CA PRO A 138 -26.14 4.72 -37.01
C PRO A 138 -26.10 5.09 -38.49
N GLY A 139 -26.81 6.15 -38.92
CA GLY A 139 -26.76 6.66 -40.29
C GLY A 139 -25.38 7.17 -40.72
N THR A 140 -24.56 7.58 -39.75
CA THR A 140 -23.20 8.10 -39.98
C THR A 140 -22.13 7.00 -40.12
N LEU A 141 -22.48 5.75 -39.84
CA LEU A 141 -21.55 4.62 -39.83
C LEU A 141 -21.56 3.85 -41.17
N SER A 142 -20.39 3.34 -41.55
CA SER A 142 -20.23 2.40 -42.68
C SER A 142 -20.96 1.08 -42.41
N GLU A 143 -21.21 0.26 -43.43
CA GLU A 143 -21.90 -1.04 -43.27
C GLU A 143 -21.24 -1.92 -42.21
N PHE A 144 -19.91 -2.03 -42.21
CA PHE A 144 -19.18 -2.76 -41.18
C PHE A 144 -19.31 -2.12 -39.80
N GLY A 145 -19.32 -0.78 -39.74
CA GLY A 145 -19.55 -0.04 -38.50
C GLY A 145 -20.94 -0.28 -37.90
N ARG A 146 -21.97 -0.45 -38.73
CA ARG A 146 -23.34 -0.78 -38.30
C ARG A 146 -23.42 -2.15 -37.64
N ILE A 147 -22.74 -3.15 -38.21
CA ILE A 147 -22.69 -4.51 -37.62
C ILE A 147 -22.08 -4.46 -36.21
N ILE A 148 -20.98 -3.72 -36.03
CA ILE A 148 -20.35 -3.56 -34.71
C ILE A 148 -21.26 -2.78 -33.76
N TYR A 149 -21.89 -1.72 -34.23
CA TYR A 149 -22.82 -0.92 -33.44
C TYR A 149 -24.00 -1.75 -32.93
N GLU A 150 -24.66 -2.53 -33.81
CA GLU A 150 -25.79 -3.39 -33.46
C GLU A 150 -25.41 -4.48 -32.45
N GLN A 151 -24.21 -5.04 -32.58
CA GLN A 151 -23.68 -6.01 -31.62
C GLN A 151 -23.46 -5.36 -30.24
N ARG A 152 -22.79 -4.19 -30.19
CA ARG A 152 -22.57 -3.44 -28.96
C ARG A 152 -23.87 -2.99 -28.29
N MET A 153 -24.86 -2.60 -29.09
CA MET A 153 -26.18 -2.22 -28.60
C MET A 153 -26.91 -3.39 -27.94
N ARG A 154 -26.81 -4.61 -28.50
CA ARG A 154 -27.36 -5.82 -27.86
C ARG A 154 -26.66 -6.11 -26.53
N GLU A 155 -25.34 -6.07 -26.49
CA GLU A 155 -24.55 -6.28 -25.27
C GLU A 155 -24.93 -5.29 -24.15
N ILE A 156 -25.09 -4.00 -24.49
CA ILE A 156 -25.50 -2.97 -23.53
C ILE A 156 -26.93 -3.20 -23.05
N LYS A 157 -27.87 -3.49 -23.97
CA LYS A 157 -29.27 -3.77 -23.60
C LYS A 157 -29.39 -4.98 -22.68
N GLU A 158 -28.66 -6.04 -22.96
CA GLU A 158 -28.61 -7.24 -22.11
C GLU A 158 -28.00 -6.94 -20.73
N LYS A 159 -26.87 -6.22 -20.69
CA LYS A 159 -26.19 -5.82 -19.45
C LYS A 159 -27.10 -5.03 -18.49
N TYR A 160 -27.99 -4.19 -19.03
CA TYR A 160 -28.92 -3.37 -18.22
C TYR A 160 -30.37 -3.89 -18.21
N ASN A 161 -30.65 -5.06 -18.79
CA ASN A 161 -32.01 -5.60 -18.97
C ASN A 161 -32.99 -4.60 -19.60
N LEU A 162 -32.52 -3.86 -20.60
CA LEU A 162 -33.35 -2.91 -21.35
C LEU A 162 -34.12 -3.63 -22.47
N PRO A 163 -35.37 -3.20 -22.76
CA PRO A 163 -36.18 -3.75 -23.84
C PRO A 163 -35.61 -3.46 -25.24
#